data_AF-A0A1V5ZID2-F1
#
_entry.id   AF-A0A1V5ZID2-F1
#
_cell.length_a   1.000
_cell.length_b   1.000
_cell.length_c   1.000
_cell.angle_alpha   90.00
_cell.angle_beta   90.00
_cell.angle_gamma   90.00
#
_symmetry.space_group_name_H-M   'P 1'
#
loop_
_entity.id
_entity.type
_entity.pdbx_description
1 polymer ?
#
loop_
_entity_poly.entity_id
_entity_poly.type
_entity_poly.pdbx_seq_one_letter_code
_entity_poly.pdbx_strand_id
1 'polypeptide(L)'
;MANDFQNKISNLENQGMYTESFYSYYFKVEHLAREVIKNGKAKIYAENLTQDISKILKKQKIDISKNKLETQYKNKLKSFFKKKEYKQREFLNIKDLIDVLVKNNISIEEEKIKNILQSKSGTARDLRNKLVHSNKEVSKSEYEKFKEDFNYVISLFKRILENDFK
;
A
#
# COMPACT_ATOMS: atom_id res chain seq x y z
N MET A 1 18.76 4.42 3.05
CA MET A 1 17.38 4.72 3.50
C MET A 1 16.57 3.50 3.97
N ALA A 2 16.70 2.30 3.38
CA ALA A 2 15.98 1.11 3.87
C ALA A 2 16.48 0.57 5.22
N ASN A 3 17.79 0.68 5.50
CA ASN A 3 18.43 0.18 6.73
C ASN A 3 18.19 1.08 7.96
N ASP A 4 17.89 2.37 7.78
CA ASP A 4 17.77 3.30 8.91
C ASP A 4 16.51 3.05 9.75
N PHE A 5 15.43 2.56 9.14
CA PHE A 5 14.19 2.27 9.86
C PHE A 5 14.31 1.02 10.73
N GLN A 6 14.83 -0.09 10.18
CA GLN A 6 14.99 -1.31 10.97
C GLN A 6 16.00 -1.13 12.10
N ASN A 7 17.11 -0.44 11.85
CA ASN A 7 18.09 -0.13 12.91
C ASN A 7 17.47 0.70 14.04
N LYS A 8 16.65 1.72 13.72
CA LYS A 8 15.96 2.53 14.73
C LYS A 8 14.98 1.71 15.56
N ILE A 9 14.22 0.81 14.93
CA ILE A 9 13.30 -0.06 15.66
C ILE A 9 14.07 -1.06 16.53
N SER A 10 15.11 -1.71 16.01
CA SER A 10 15.94 -2.63 16.80
C SER A 10 16.53 -1.96 18.04
N ASN A 11 16.91 -0.68 17.95
CA ASN A 11 17.36 0.07 19.12
C ASN A 11 16.26 0.24 20.18
N LEU A 12 15.02 0.58 19.78
CA LEU A 12 13.88 0.69 20.69
C LEU A 12 13.55 -0.66 21.34
N GLU A 13 13.56 -1.74 20.56
CA GLU A 13 13.34 -3.11 21.06
C GLU A 13 14.37 -3.49 22.13
N ASN A 14 15.65 -3.23 21.87
CA ASN A 14 16.74 -3.53 22.80
C ASN A 14 16.66 -2.72 24.10
N GLN A 15 15.99 -1.57 24.08
CA GLN A 15 15.71 -0.75 25.26
C GLN A 15 14.43 -1.15 25.99
N GLY A 16 13.69 -2.16 25.50
CA GLY A 16 12.40 -2.57 26.06
C GLY A 16 11.24 -1.66 25.71
N MET A 17 11.40 -0.75 24.75
CA MET A 17 10.39 0.22 24.30
C MET A 17 9.43 -0.43 23.29
N TYR A 18 8.65 -1.42 23.76
CA TYR A 18 7.79 -2.24 22.91
C TYR A 18 6.58 -1.48 22.36
N THR A 19 6.02 -0.54 23.13
CA THR A 19 4.91 0.31 22.67
C THR A 19 5.33 1.20 21.50
N GLU A 20 6.48 1.85 21.61
CA GLU A 20 7.05 2.71 20.58
C GLU A 20 7.49 1.92 19.35
N SER A 21 8.06 0.73 19.57
CA SER A 21 8.41 -0.21 18.49
C SER A 21 7.16 -0.64 17.72
N PHE A 22 6.09 -1.02 18.44
CA PHE A 22 4.80 -1.38 17.86
C PHE A 22 4.19 -0.25 17.04
N TYR A 23 4.12 0.97 17.60
CA TYR A 23 3.60 2.14 16.88
C TYR A 23 4.42 2.46 15.63
N SER A 24 5.76 2.37 15.72
CA SER A 24 6.66 2.62 14.60
C SER A 24 6.39 1.66 13.44
N TYR A 25 6.24 0.37 13.74
CA TYR A 25 5.85 -0.65 12.76
C TYR A 25 4.47 -0.37 12.18
N TYR A 26 3.47 -0.11 13.03
CA TYR A 26 2.09 0.11 12.61
C TYR A 26 1.96 1.30 11.65
N PHE A 27 2.50 2.46 12.02
CA PHE A 27 2.44 3.65 11.16
C PHE A 27 3.21 3.46 9.86
N LYS A 28 4.32 2.71 9.88
CA LYS A 28 5.04 2.39 8.65
C LYS A 28 4.21 1.53 7.70
N VAL A 29 3.55 0.49 8.22
CA VAL A 29 2.65 -0.35 7.42
C VAL A 29 1.48 0.47 6.88
N GLU A 30 0.85 1.30 7.72
CA GLU A 30 -0.28 2.14 7.29
C GLU A 30 0.12 3.10 6.17
N HIS A 31 1.26 3.77 6.30
CA HIS A 31 1.79 4.65 5.26
C HIS A 31 2.05 3.91 3.95
N LEU A 32 2.75 2.77 3.99
CA LEU A 32 3.03 1.97 2.80
C LEU A 32 1.75 1.44 2.14
N ALA A 33 0.78 0.99 2.93
CA ALA A 33 -0.52 0.53 2.43
C ALA A 33 -1.26 1.63 1.66
N ARG A 34 -1.24 2.87 2.15
CA ARG A 34 -1.83 4.03 1.46
C ARG A 34 -1.15 4.29 0.11
N GLU A 35 0.17 4.23 0.06
CA GLU A 35 0.93 4.37 -1.19
C GLU A 35 0.65 3.21 -2.17
N VAL A 36 0.54 1.97 -1.67
CA VAL A 36 0.17 0.81 -2.50
C VAL A 36 -1.21 1.00 -3.13
N ILE A 37 -2.21 1.41 -2.36
CA ILE A 37 -3.56 1.69 -2.88
C ILE A 37 -3.50 2.77 -3.96
N LYS A 38 -2.80 3.87 -3.68
CA LYS A 38 -2.70 5.03 -4.58
C LYS A 38 -2.06 4.63 -5.92
N ASN A 39 -0.89 3.99 -5.87
CA ASN A 39 -0.14 3.63 -7.06
C ASN A 39 -0.82 2.49 -7.85
N GLY A 40 -1.32 1.47 -7.15
CA GLY A 40 -2.00 0.36 -7.81
C GLY A 40 -3.34 0.77 -8.46
N LYS A 41 -4.10 1.70 -7.86
CA LYS A 41 -5.28 2.30 -8.53
C LYS A 41 -4.90 3.10 -9.76
N ALA A 42 -3.80 3.86 -9.70
CA ALA A 42 -3.31 4.64 -10.84
C ALA A 42 -2.92 3.73 -12.01
N LYS A 43 -2.23 2.60 -11.73
CA LYS A 43 -1.86 1.59 -12.73
C LYS A 43 -3.10 0.95 -13.36
N ILE A 44 -4.03 0.42 -12.56
CA ILE A 44 -5.29 -0.18 -13.05
C ILE A 44 -6.05 0.82 -13.95
N TYR A 45 -6.11 2.09 -13.54
CA TYR A 45 -6.78 3.12 -14.32
C TYR A 45 -6.06 3.39 -15.66
N ALA A 46 -4.73 3.47 -15.66
CA ALA A 46 -3.94 3.64 -16.88
C ALA A 46 -4.14 2.48 -17.87
N GLU A 47 -4.18 1.25 -17.37
CA GLU A 47 -4.40 0.04 -18.17
C GLU A 47 -5.81 0.03 -18.79
N ASN A 48 -6.85 0.28 -17.98
CA ASN A 48 -8.24 0.35 -18.46
C ASN A 48 -8.41 1.43 -19.53
N LEU A 49 -7.85 2.63 -19.30
CA LEU A 49 -7.93 3.72 -20.26
C LEU A 49 -7.22 3.38 -21.57
N THR A 50 -6.06 2.71 -21.50
CA THR A 50 -5.32 2.25 -22.68
C THR A 50 -6.12 1.22 -23.48
N GLN A 51 -6.80 0.29 -22.79
CA GLN A 51 -7.67 -0.69 -23.43
C GLN A 51 -8.89 -0.05 -24.11
N ASP A 52 -9.54 0.90 -23.45
CA ASP A 52 -10.72 1.58 -24.00
C ASP A 52 -10.35 2.43 -25.23
N ILE A 53 -9.23 3.13 -25.17
CA ILE A 53 -8.71 3.87 -26.34
C ILE A 53 -8.38 2.90 -27.48
N SER A 54 -7.71 1.77 -27.19
CA SER A 54 -7.40 0.75 -28.21
C SER A 54 -8.67 0.22 -28.89
N LYS A 55 -9.74 -0.03 -28.14
CA LYS A 55 -11.05 -0.44 -28.69
C LYS A 55 -11.65 0.63 -29.60
N ILE A 56 -11.62 1.90 -29.20
CA ILE A 56 -12.13 3.02 -30.00
C ILE A 56 -11.36 3.15 -31.32
N LEU A 57 -10.03 3.13 -31.26
CA LEU A 57 -9.17 3.25 -32.44
C LEU A 57 -9.38 2.12 -33.43
N LYS A 58 -9.50 0.87 -32.94
CA LYS A 58 -9.86 -0.30 -33.77
C LYS A 58 -11.22 -0.13 -34.45
N LYS A 59 -12.23 0.34 -33.72
CA LYS A 59 -13.59 0.55 -34.26
C LYS A 59 -13.61 1.60 -35.38
N GLN A 60 -12.75 2.62 -35.29
CA GLN A 60 -12.65 3.69 -36.28
C GLN A 60 -11.68 3.38 -37.44
N LYS A 61 -11.12 2.16 -37.51
CA LYS A 61 -10.10 1.75 -38.50
C LYS A 61 -8.88 2.70 -38.55
N ILE A 62 -8.54 3.34 -37.43
CA ILE A 62 -7.38 4.23 -37.33
C ILE A 62 -6.14 3.37 -37.11
N ASP A 63 -5.19 3.45 -38.05
CA ASP A 63 -3.89 2.79 -37.94
C ASP A 63 -2.99 3.55 -36.94
N ILE A 64 -2.73 2.90 -35.81
CA ILE A 64 -2.01 3.46 -34.65
C ILE A 64 -0.52 3.67 -34.98
N SER A 65 0.04 2.87 -35.90
CA SER A 65 1.47 2.84 -36.24
C SER A 65 1.94 4.08 -37.01
N LYS A 66 1.04 4.78 -37.73
CA LYS A 66 1.38 5.89 -38.63
C LYS A 66 1.30 7.29 -38.02
N ASN A 67 0.65 7.49 -36.88
CA ASN A 67 0.18 8.83 -36.47
C ASN A 67 0.92 9.50 -35.28
N LYS A 68 2.05 8.97 -34.79
CA LYS A 68 2.79 9.51 -33.61
C LYS A 68 1.93 9.73 -32.34
N LEU A 69 0.72 9.19 -32.33
CA LEU A 69 -0.29 9.36 -31.29
C LEU A 69 0.20 8.86 -29.92
N GLU A 70 1.02 7.81 -29.93
CA GLU A 70 1.66 7.23 -28.74
C GLU A 70 2.36 8.28 -27.86
N THR A 71 2.97 9.30 -28.46
CA THR A 71 3.70 10.37 -27.75
C THR A 71 2.74 11.42 -27.15
N GLN A 72 1.67 11.78 -27.85
CA GLN A 72 0.65 12.71 -27.32
C GLN A 72 -0.18 12.05 -26.18
N TYR A 73 -0.41 10.74 -26.26
CA TYR A 73 -1.13 10.00 -25.22
C TYR A 73 -0.34 9.88 -23.91
N LYS A 74 0.97 9.63 -23.97
CA LYS A 74 1.85 9.63 -22.77
C LYS A 74 1.80 10.98 -22.02
N ASN A 75 1.75 12.10 -22.76
CA ASN A 75 1.67 13.43 -22.16
C ASN A 75 0.29 13.75 -21.56
N LYS A 76 -0.82 13.34 -22.19
CA LYS A 76 -2.17 13.49 -21.60
C LYS A 76 -2.34 12.65 -20.34
N LEU A 77 -1.84 11.41 -20.31
CA LEU A 77 -1.83 10.55 -19.12
C LEU A 77 -1.11 11.25 -17.96
N LYS A 78 0.14 11.73 -18.17
CA LYS A 78 0.91 12.47 -17.15
C LYS A 78 0.15 13.69 -16.60
N SER A 79 -0.54 14.46 -17.45
CA SER A 79 -1.30 15.63 -17.02
C SER A 79 -2.56 15.29 -16.21
N PHE A 80 -3.20 14.14 -16.46
CA PHE A 80 -4.40 13.72 -15.72
C PHE A 80 -4.06 13.23 -14.30
N PHE A 81 -2.94 12.53 -14.13
CA PHE A 81 -2.47 12.09 -12.82
C PHE A 81 -2.07 13.24 -11.89
N LYS A 82 -1.70 14.40 -12.43
CA LYS A 82 -1.48 15.63 -11.65
C LYS A 82 -2.78 16.27 -11.12
N LYS A 83 -3.93 16.06 -11.79
CA LYS A 83 -5.19 16.77 -11.48
C LYS A 83 -6.14 16.02 -10.55
N LYS A 84 -6.04 14.69 -10.46
CA LYS A 84 -6.80 13.92 -9.46
C LYS A 84 -5.92 13.72 -8.23
N GLU A 85 -5.80 14.76 -7.43
CA GLU A 85 -5.64 14.55 -5.98
C GLU A 85 -6.85 13.73 -5.55
N TYR A 86 -6.70 12.41 -5.52
CA TYR A 86 -7.66 11.53 -4.89
C TYR A 86 -7.85 12.09 -3.49
N LYS A 87 -9.03 12.68 -3.23
CA LYS A 87 -9.44 13.13 -1.90
C LYS A 87 -9.01 12.04 -0.94
N GLN A 88 -8.01 12.35 -0.12
CA GLN A 88 -7.43 11.43 0.84
C GLN A 88 -8.61 10.92 1.66
N ARG A 89 -9.00 9.65 1.48
CA ARG A 89 -9.86 9.03 2.47
C ARG A 89 -9.07 9.10 3.77
N GLU A 90 -9.63 9.75 4.80
CA GLU A 90 -8.99 9.85 6.11
C GLU A 90 -8.61 8.46 6.64
N PHE A 91 -9.38 7.44 6.27
CA PHE A 91 -9.24 6.06 6.73
C PHE A 91 -8.74 5.09 5.66
N LEU A 92 -7.75 4.27 6.03
CA LEU A 92 -7.31 3.11 5.26
C LEU A 92 -8.41 2.04 5.20
N ASN A 93 -8.90 1.75 3.98
CA ASN A 93 -9.80 0.63 3.69
C ASN A 93 -9.02 -0.58 3.19
N ILE A 94 -9.11 -1.70 3.91
CA ILE A 94 -8.38 -2.93 3.57
C ILE A 94 -8.98 -3.61 2.35
N LYS A 95 -10.30 -3.53 2.16
CA LYS A 95 -10.94 -4.08 0.96
C LYS A 95 -10.32 -3.44 -0.29
N ASP A 96 -10.19 -2.10 -0.28
CA ASP A 96 -9.51 -1.38 -1.37
C ASP A 96 -8.05 -1.83 -1.55
N LEU A 97 -7.32 -2.14 -0.46
CA LEU A 97 -5.95 -2.62 -0.52
C LEU A 97 -5.86 -4.00 -1.17
N ILE A 98 -6.63 -4.96 -0.68
CA ILE A 98 -6.66 -6.33 -1.22
C ILE A 98 -7.12 -6.33 -2.68
N ASP A 99 -8.17 -5.58 -3.00
CA ASP A 99 -8.67 -5.44 -4.38
C ASP A 99 -7.58 -4.92 -5.33
N VAL A 100 -6.79 -3.93 -4.90
CA VAL A 100 -5.68 -3.40 -5.69
C VAL A 100 -4.59 -4.44 -5.90
N LEU A 101 -4.23 -5.19 -4.85
CA LEU A 101 -3.19 -6.21 -4.91
C LEU A 101 -3.61 -7.34 -5.88
N VAL A 102 -4.84 -7.84 -5.75
CA VAL A 102 -5.39 -8.89 -6.60
C VAL A 102 -5.50 -8.44 -8.06
N LYS A 103 -6.02 -7.24 -8.33
CA LYS A 103 -6.15 -6.72 -9.71
C LYS A 103 -4.81 -6.50 -10.41
N ASN A 104 -3.73 -6.32 -9.65
CA ASN A 104 -2.38 -6.21 -10.17
C ASN A 104 -1.65 -7.57 -10.21
N ASN A 105 -2.35 -8.69 -9.99
CA ASN A 105 -1.81 -10.05 -9.96
C ASN A 105 -0.67 -10.24 -8.95
N ILE A 106 -0.74 -9.55 -7.82
CA ILE A 106 0.27 -9.65 -6.76
C ILE A 106 -0.10 -10.82 -5.85
N SER A 107 0.79 -11.81 -5.73
CA SER A 107 0.65 -12.91 -4.77
C SER A 107 0.85 -12.39 -3.34
N ILE A 108 -0.10 -12.70 -2.45
CA ILE A 108 -0.13 -12.19 -1.08
C ILE A 108 -0.60 -13.27 -0.09
N GLU A 109 -0.07 -13.22 1.13
CA GLU A 109 -0.65 -13.91 2.27
C GLU A 109 -1.67 -12.98 2.93
N GLU A 110 -2.93 -13.05 2.48
CA GLU A 110 -3.99 -12.12 2.86
C GLU A 110 -4.23 -12.07 4.38
N GLU A 111 -4.11 -13.22 5.07
CA GLU A 111 -4.33 -13.30 6.51
C GLU A 111 -3.30 -12.50 7.31
N LYS A 112 -2.03 -12.44 6.88
CA LYS A 112 -1.01 -11.58 7.53
C LYS A 112 -1.33 -10.10 7.39
N ILE A 113 -1.82 -9.68 6.21
CA ILE A 113 -2.25 -8.30 5.97
C ILE A 113 -3.47 -7.96 6.84
N LYS A 114 -4.45 -8.87 6.93
CA LYS A 114 -5.63 -8.69 7.78
C LYS A 114 -5.26 -8.64 9.26
N ASN A 115 -4.36 -9.50 9.73
CA ASN A 115 -3.95 -9.52 11.12
C ASN A 115 -3.34 -8.19 11.58
N ILE A 116 -2.69 -7.45 10.66
CA ILE A 116 -2.16 -6.11 10.96
C ILE A 116 -3.21 -5.01 10.79
N LEU A 117 -3.91 -4.98 9.66
CA LEU A 117 -4.67 -3.80 9.25
C LEU A 117 -6.18 -3.88 9.55
N GLN A 118 -6.73 -5.06 9.84
CA GLN A 118 -8.19 -5.28 10.02
C GLN A 118 -8.70 -4.79 11.34
N SER A 119 -9.82 -4.07 11.33
CA SER A 119 -10.49 -3.64 12.56
C SER A 119 -11.32 -4.78 13.14
N LYS A 120 -10.64 -5.83 13.63
CA LYS A 120 -11.23 -7.00 14.32
C LYS A 120 -10.49 -7.25 15.63
N SER A 121 -11.18 -7.81 16.62
CA SER A 121 -10.58 -8.16 17.91
C SER A 121 -9.33 -9.02 17.74
N GLY A 122 -8.27 -8.70 18.47
CA GLY A 122 -7.03 -9.49 18.51
C GLY A 122 -6.02 -9.20 17.39
N THR A 123 -6.32 -8.24 16.51
CA THR A 123 -5.43 -7.73 15.46
C THR A 123 -4.54 -6.59 15.97
N ALA A 124 -3.50 -6.23 15.20
CA ALA A 124 -2.66 -5.09 15.53
C ALA A 124 -3.45 -3.76 15.49
N ARG A 125 -4.42 -3.60 14.57
CA ARG A 125 -5.27 -2.39 14.53
C ARG A 125 -6.16 -2.26 15.76
N ASP A 126 -6.69 -3.36 16.27
CA ASP A 126 -7.46 -3.35 17.52
C ASP A 126 -6.58 -2.97 18.71
N LEU A 127 -5.38 -3.55 18.82
CA LEU A 127 -4.39 -3.16 19.84
C LEU A 127 -4.04 -1.67 19.73
N ARG A 128 -3.72 -1.17 18.52
CA ARG A 128 -3.46 0.25 18.27
C ARG A 128 -4.62 1.14 18.72
N ASN A 129 -5.87 0.78 18.38
CA ASN A 129 -7.03 1.58 18.77
C ASN A 129 -7.21 1.61 20.29
N LYS A 130 -6.96 0.48 20.97
CA LYS A 130 -6.99 0.42 22.45
C LYS A 130 -5.92 1.33 23.05
N LEU A 131 -4.68 1.30 22.55
CA LEU A 131 -3.58 2.13 23.04
C LEU A 131 -3.83 3.64 22.85
N VAL A 132 -4.55 4.05 21.80
CA VAL A 132 -4.88 5.47 21.57
C VAL A 132 -5.92 5.97 22.59
N HIS A 133 -6.81 5.09 23.06
CA HIS A 133 -7.91 5.43 23.95
C HIS A 133 -7.71 4.95 25.39
N SER A 134 -6.55 4.39 25.73
CA SER A 134 -6.21 3.94 27.07
C SER A 134 -4.72 4.18 27.36
N ASN A 135 -4.38 4.48 28.62
CA ASN A 135 -2.98 4.56 29.07
C ASN A 135 -2.31 3.18 29.19
N LYS A 136 -2.67 2.23 28.31
CA LYS A 136 -2.08 0.90 28.29
C LYS A 136 -0.78 0.92 27.50
N GLU A 137 0.14 0.05 27.90
CA GLU A 137 1.37 -0.23 27.18
C GLU A 137 1.26 -1.58 26.46
N VAL A 138 2.10 -1.77 25.44
CA VAL A 138 2.25 -3.05 24.74
C VAL A 138 3.27 -3.89 25.49
N SER A 139 2.87 -5.07 25.94
CA SER A 139 3.80 -6.03 26.53
C SER A 139 4.72 -6.65 25.47
N LYS A 140 5.87 -7.19 25.88
CA LYS A 140 6.79 -7.91 25.00
C LYS A 140 6.11 -9.03 24.21
N SER A 141 5.25 -9.81 24.85
CA SER A 141 4.55 -10.94 24.22
C SER A 141 3.52 -10.47 23.18
N GLU A 142 2.78 -9.41 23.47
CA GLU A 142 1.87 -8.78 22.49
C GLU A 142 2.64 -8.21 21.30
N TYR A 143 3.80 -7.60 21.54
CA TYR A 143 4.67 -7.09 20.49
C TYR A 143 5.19 -8.22 19.59
N GLU A 144 5.78 -9.26 20.17
CA GLU A 144 6.35 -10.40 19.44
C GLU A 144 5.30 -11.12 18.59
N LYS A 145 4.05 -11.22 19.08
CA LYS A 145 2.92 -11.80 18.34
C LYS A 145 2.72 -11.21 16.95
N PHE A 146 2.95 -9.91 16.78
CA PHE A 146 2.72 -9.21 15.50
C PHE A 146 4.00 -8.93 14.72
N LYS A 147 5.18 -9.12 15.30
CA LYS A 147 6.46 -8.71 14.73
C LYS A 147 6.75 -9.37 13.38
N GLU A 148 6.49 -10.67 13.27
CA GLU A 148 6.69 -11.40 12.00
C GLU A 148 5.77 -10.89 10.90
N ASP A 149 4.48 -10.70 11.20
CA ASP A 149 3.51 -10.17 10.25
C ASP A 149 3.84 -8.74 9.83
N PHE A 150 4.28 -7.88 10.76
CA PHE A 150 4.76 -6.54 10.43
C PHE A 150 5.94 -6.58 9.45
N ASN A 151 6.94 -7.42 9.72
CA ASN A 151 8.12 -7.56 8.86
C ASN A 151 7.74 -8.07 7.47
N TYR A 152 6.88 -9.09 7.41
CA TYR A 152 6.34 -9.61 6.15
C TYR A 152 5.63 -8.50 5.36
N VAL A 153 4.68 -7.80 5.98
CA VAL A 153 3.87 -6.78 5.31
C VAL A 153 4.71 -5.59 4.84
N ILE A 154 5.69 -5.14 5.63
CA ILE A 154 6.61 -4.07 5.21
C ILE A 154 7.45 -4.51 4.01
N SER A 155 8.01 -5.71 4.06
CA SER A 155 8.83 -6.26 2.96
C SER A 155 8.01 -6.36 1.67
N LEU A 156 6.79 -6.91 1.78
CA LEU A 156 5.86 -7.03 0.67
C LEU A 156 5.53 -5.67 0.05
N PHE A 157 5.13 -4.68 0.85
CA PHE A 157 4.73 -3.37 0.31
C PHE A 157 5.91 -2.57 -0.26
N LYS A 158 7.11 -2.70 0.31
CA LYS A 158 8.33 -2.12 -0.29
C LYS A 158 8.59 -2.74 -1.66
N ARG A 159 8.61 -4.08 -1.77
CA ARG A 159 8.81 -4.80 -3.03
C ARG A 159 7.82 -4.33 -4.10
N ILE A 160 6.54 -4.19 -3.72
CA ILE A 160 5.48 -3.76 -4.64
C ILE A 160 5.70 -2.35 -5.16
N LEU A 161 5.98 -1.40 -4.25
CA LEU A 161 6.23 -0.01 -4.62
C LEU A 161 7.51 0.17 -5.45
N GLU A 162 8.50 -0.71 -5.26
CA GLU A 162 9.77 -0.64 -5.96
C GLU A 162 9.76 -1.31 -7.32
N ASN A 163 8.97 -2.36 -7.51
CA ASN A 163 9.05 -3.25 -8.69
C ASN A 163 7.74 -3.46 -9.44
N ASP A 164 6.60 -3.57 -8.74
CA ASP A 164 5.33 -4.00 -9.38
C ASP A 164 4.54 -2.82 -9.99
N PHE A 165 4.79 -1.59 -9.54
CA PHE A 165 4.09 -0.36 -9.98
C PHE A 165 4.96 0.64 -10.76
N LYS A 166 6.24 0.35 -11.01
CA LYS A 166 7.10 1.16 -11.89
C LYS A 166 6.96 0.72 -13.34
#